data_AF-A0A9P4WIB7-F1
#
_entry.id   AF-A0A9P4WIB7-F1
#
_cell.length_a   1.000
_cell.length_b   1.000
_cell.length_c   1.000
_cell.angle_alpha   90.00
_cell.angle_beta   90.00
_cell.angle_gamma   90.00
#
_symmetry.space_group_name_H-M   'P 1'
#
loop_
_entity.id
_entity.type
_entity.pdbx_description
1 polymer ?
#
loop_
_entity_poly.entity_id
_entity_poly.type
_entity_poly.pdbx_seq_one_letter_code
_entity_poly.pdbx_strand_id
1 'polypeptide(L)'
;MRTISAECTQYWETLPSHLRYEMYDDDSAWHRLGAGITVRLISAYLEYLHTHFQIQRLLQRQTQQALPALLDVSLKLLSTALVFTKPLNGAYETRRHFATVIMFYCFPAAGVLALELRKSTIEGVPLPDTVFRADVIRNLSVLTSSLEWLILPGDGNHKLCTELNKMLALVLDEVLNYEPPTTGSNLGSEVGNIAPVTGPGFFDIPMLDGMEPIPTQAEDFLTWLDGAAWNNTQDLF
;
A
#
# COMPACT_ATOMS: atom_id res chain seq x y z
N MET A 1 -2.45 6.67 23.15
CA MET A 1 -2.05 6.15 21.81
C MET A 1 -0.58 5.74 21.74
N ARG A 2 0.39 6.60 22.07
CA ARG A 2 1.83 6.20 22.09
C ARG A 2 2.12 5.02 23.03
N THR A 3 1.56 5.04 24.25
CA THR A 3 1.69 3.92 25.20
C THR A 3 1.11 2.61 24.66
N ILE A 4 -0.05 2.67 24.01
CA ILE A 4 -0.73 1.49 23.43
C ILE A 4 0.09 0.90 22.28
N SER A 5 0.69 1.74 21.43
CA SER A 5 1.60 1.28 20.38
C SER A 5 2.82 0.55 20.96
N ALA A 6 3.44 1.12 22.01
CA ALA A 6 4.58 0.51 22.68
C ALA A 6 4.22 -0.82 23.36
N GLU A 7 3.07 -0.89 24.05
CA GLU A 7 2.57 -2.12 24.67
C GLU A 7 2.27 -3.22 23.64
N CYS A 8 1.69 -2.86 22.48
CA CYS A 8 1.41 -3.80 21.40
C CYS A 8 2.70 -4.39 20.81
N THR A 9 3.70 -3.54 20.55
CA THR A 9 5.01 -4.00 20.08
C THR A 9 5.73 -4.84 21.13
N GLN A 10 5.71 -4.44 22.40
CA GLN A 10 6.31 -5.21 23.48
C GLN A 10 5.66 -6.59 23.61
N TYR A 11 4.33 -6.66 23.55
CA TYR A 11 3.61 -7.93 23.59
C TYR A 11 4.02 -8.85 22.44
N TRP A 12 4.05 -8.35 21.20
CA TRP A 12 4.51 -9.12 20.05
C TRP A 12 5.95 -9.62 20.21
N GLU A 13 6.84 -8.78 20.74
CA GLU A 13 8.24 -9.14 20.96
C GLU A 13 8.43 -10.21 22.04
N THR A 14 7.52 -10.32 23.01
CA THR A 14 7.56 -11.38 24.04
C THR A 14 7.12 -12.75 23.55
N LEU A 15 6.49 -12.83 22.36
CA LEU A 15 6.11 -14.12 21.79
C LEU A 15 7.35 -14.95 21.46
N PRO A 16 7.32 -16.27 21.69
CA PRO A 16 8.38 -17.18 21.26
C PRO A 16 8.73 -16.99 19.79
N SER A 17 10.02 -17.03 19.44
CA SER A 17 10.49 -16.81 18.06
C SER A 17 9.83 -17.72 17.04
N HIS A 18 9.46 -18.95 17.42
CA HIS A 18 8.80 -19.89 16.52
C HIS A 18 7.35 -19.50 16.15
N LEU A 19 6.72 -18.57 16.88
CA LEU A 19 5.40 -18.00 16.58
C LEU A 19 5.47 -16.67 15.81
N ARG A 20 6.68 -16.17 15.54
CA ARG A 20 6.91 -14.86 14.90
C ARG A 20 7.35 -15.08 13.46
N TYR A 21 6.49 -14.72 12.50
CA TYR A 21 6.76 -14.93 11.08
C TYR A 21 8.05 -14.25 10.62
N GLU A 22 8.34 -13.04 11.09
CA GLU A 22 9.52 -12.26 10.72
C GLU A 22 10.85 -12.88 11.15
N MET A 23 10.83 -13.95 11.95
CA MET A 23 12.01 -14.71 12.36
C MET A 23 12.38 -15.83 11.36
N TYR A 24 11.58 -16.02 10.32
CA TYR A 24 11.77 -17.06 9.32
C TYR A 24 12.18 -16.48 7.97
N ASP A 25 13.11 -17.15 7.30
CA ASP A 25 13.36 -16.95 5.87
C ASP A 25 12.29 -17.69 5.03
N ASP A 26 12.12 -17.28 3.77
CA ASP A 26 11.10 -17.86 2.88
C ASP A 26 11.24 -19.39 2.72
N ASP A 27 12.45 -19.92 2.61
CA ASP A 27 12.69 -21.35 2.45
C ASP A 27 12.26 -22.12 3.71
N SER A 28 12.64 -21.60 4.88
CA SER A 28 12.27 -22.15 6.17
C SER A 28 10.77 -22.18 6.40
N ALA A 29 10.09 -21.09 6.05
CA ALA A 29 8.66 -20.97 6.27
C ALA A 29 7.92 -21.92 5.33
N TRP A 30 8.12 -21.80 4.02
CA TRP A 30 7.30 -22.53 3.06
C TRP A 30 7.67 -24.01 2.93
N HIS A 31 8.96 -24.37 3.02
CA HIS A 31 9.41 -25.76 2.85
C HIS A 31 9.55 -26.54 4.15
N ARG A 32 10.03 -25.93 5.26
CA ARG A 32 10.23 -26.67 6.53
C ARG A 32 8.97 -26.72 7.39
N LEU A 33 8.30 -25.59 7.61
CA LEU A 33 7.06 -25.57 8.40
C LEU A 33 5.85 -26.07 7.60
N GLY A 34 5.89 -25.87 6.28
CA GLY A 34 4.80 -26.20 5.37
C GLY A 34 3.78 -25.05 5.23
N ALA A 35 3.17 -24.98 4.05
CA ALA A 35 2.30 -23.87 3.65
C ALA A 35 1.18 -23.55 4.66
N GLY A 36 0.54 -24.56 5.25
CA GLY A 36 -0.57 -24.35 6.18
C GLY A 36 -0.16 -23.63 7.48
N ILE A 37 1.02 -23.93 8.02
CA ILE A 37 1.52 -23.24 9.23
C ILE A 37 1.97 -21.82 8.85
N THR A 38 2.69 -21.70 7.74
CA THR A 38 3.22 -20.41 7.25
C THR A 38 2.12 -19.41 6.96
N VAL A 39 1.04 -19.81 6.30
CA VAL A 39 -0.12 -18.94 6.08
C VAL A 39 -0.69 -18.43 7.41
N ARG A 40 -0.80 -19.27 8.45
CA ARG A 40 -1.30 -18.85 9.77
C ARG A 40 -0.36 -17.87 10.46
N LEU A 41 0.95 -18.10 10.39
CA LEU A 41 1.95 -17.19 10.96
C LEU A 41 1.92 -15.83 10.25
N ILE A 42 1.82 -15.82 8.92
CA ILE A 42 1.68 -14.57 8.15
C ILE A 42 0.38 -13.86 8.52
N SER A 43 -0.74 -14.57 8.62
CA SER A 43 -2.02 -13.97 9.05
C SER A 43 -1.92 -13.31 10.42
N ALA A 44 -1.34 -13.99 11.42
CA ALA A 44 -1.16 -13.42 12.76
C ALA A 44 -0.24 -12.19 12.74
N TYR A 45 0.82 -12.22 11.93
CA TYR A 45 1.72 -11.08 11.78
C TYR A 45 1.06 -9.90 11.08
N LEU A 46 0.24 -10.14 10.06
CA LEU A 46 -0.55 -9.11 9.39
C LEU A 46 -1.57 -8.46 10.33
N GLU A 47 -2.23 -9.23 11.20
CA GLU A 47 -3.14 -8.69 12.22
C GLU A 47 -2.42 -7.77 13.21
N TYR A 48 -1.24 -8.17 13.68
CA TYR A 48 -0.37 -7.33 14.51
C TYR A 48 0.01 -6.03 13.79
N LEU A 49 0.54 -6.14 12.57
CA LEU A 49 0.95 -4.99 11.78
C LEU A 49 -0.22 -4.05 11.46
N HIS A 50 -1.41 -4.60 11.18
CA HIS A 50 -2.60 -3.81 10.92
C HIS A 50 -3.05 -3.05 12.16
N THR A 51 -3.02 -3.68 13.33
CA THR A 51 -3.30 -3.02 14.60
C THR A 51 -2.33 -1.86 14.82
N HIS A 52 -1.04 -2.09 14.55
CA HIS A 52 -0.02 -1.05 14.65
C HIS A 52 -0.28 0.09 13.64
N PHE A 53 -0.61 -0.22 12.39
CA PHE A 53 -0.98 0.75 11.36
C PHE A 53 -2.14 1.64 11.79
N GLN A 54 -3.23 1.05 12.30
CA GLN A 54 -4.38 1.83 12.78
C GLN A 54 -3.97 2.78 13.92
N ILE A 55 -3.17 2.33 14.87
CA ILE A 55 -2.67 3.18 15.97
C ILE A 55 -1.85 4.35 15.42
N GLN A 56 -0.97 4.12 14.44
CA GLN A 56 -0.15 5.18 13.84
C GLN A 56 -1.00 6.15 13.01
N ARG A 57 -2.00 5.67 12.26
CA ARG A 57 -2.97 6.52 11.55
C ARG A 57 -3.71 7.44 12.51
N LEU A 58 -4.22 6.89 13.62
CA LEU A 58 -4.88 7.67 14.69
C LEU A 58 -3.94 8.70 15.33
N LEU A 59 -2.66 8.37 15.52
CA LEU A 59 -1.65 9.31 16.00
C LEU A 59 -1.34 10.41 14.98
N GLN A 60 -1.27 10.07 13.69
CA GLN A 60 -0.95 11.00 12.61
C GLN A 60 -2.00 12.10 12.47
N ARG A 61 -3.28 11.78 12.73
CA ARG A 61 -4.37 12.76 12.83
C ARG A 61 -4.17 13.79 13.94
N GLN A 62 -3.37 13.47 14.96
CA GLN A 62 -3.08 14.36 16.10
C GLN A 62 -1.73 15.06 15.96
N THR A 63 -0.75 14.42 15.31
CA THR A 63 0.61 14.96 15.17
C THR A 63 1.33 14.40 13.94
N GLN A 64 1.97 15.30 13.19
CA GLN A 64 2.82 14.95 12.04
C GLN A 64 4.05 14.09 12.41
N GLN A 65 4.39 14.00 13.71
CA GLN A 65 5.51 13.18 14.19
C GLN A 65 5.27 11.67 14.02
N ALA A 66 4.05 11.22 13.72
CA ALA A 66 3.74 9.81 13.54
C ALA A 66 3.97 9.31 12.11
N LEU A 67 4.17 10.20 11.13
CA LEU A 67 4.32 9.85 9.72
C LEU A 67 5.46 8.84 9.46
N PRO A 68 6.67 8.99 10.05
CA PRO A 68 7.75 8.01 9.82
C PRO A 68 7.38 6.60 10.27
N ALA A 69 6.68 6.47 11.40
CA ALA A 69 6.25 5.18 11.95
C ALA A 69 5.08 4.60 11.13
N LEU A 70 4.16 5.47 10.66
CA LEU A 70 3.07 5.07 9.77
C LEU A 70 3.60 4.53 8.43
N LEU A 71 4.61 5.19 7.84
CA LEU A 71 5.21 4.72 6.59
C LEU A 71 5.99 3.41 6.77
N ASP A 72 6.74 3.28 7.87
CA ASP A 72 7.47 2.04 8.19
C ASP A 72 6.52 0.83 8.34
N VAL A 73 5.45 0.96 9.13
CA VAL A 73 4.48 -0.12 9.30
C VAL A 73 3.70 -0.39 8.00
N SER A 74 3.43 0.65 7.19
CA SER A 74 2.80 0.48 5.88
C SER A 74 3.69 -0.33 4.93
N LEU A 75 5.00 -0.05 4.90
CA LEU A 75 5.93 -0.80 4.07
C LEU A 75 6.02 -2.27 4.52
N LYS A 76 6.07 -2.52 5.83
CA LYS A 76 6.06 -3.87 6.40
C LYS A 76 4.78 -4.64 6.08
N LEU A 77 3.62 -3.99 6.17
CA LEU A 77 2.33 -4.58 5.78
C LEU A 77 2.35 -5.00 4.31
N LEU A 78 2.72 -4.07 3.43
CA LEU A 78 2.76 -4.29 2.00
C LEU A 78 3.73 -5.42 1.65
N SER A 79 4.97 -5.37 2.13
CA SER A 79 5.99 -6.38 1.83
C SER A 79 5.59 -7.77 2.33
N THR A 80 4.98 -7.84 3.52
CA THR A 80 4.52 -9.11 4.12
C THR A 80 3.37 -9.71 3.31
N ALA A 81 2.40 -8.89 2.89
CA ALA A 81 1.27 -9.39 2.13
C ALA A 81 1.64 -9.81 0.70
N LEU A 82 2.66 -9.18 0.09
CA LEU A 82 3.21 -9.59 -1.20
C LEU A 82 3.87 -10.98 -1.19
N VAL A 83 4.15 -11.55 -0.02
CA VAL A 83 4.62 -12.96 0.07
C VAL A 83 3.59 -13.92 -0.54
N PHE A 84 2.30 -13.58 -0.48
CA PHE A 84 1.23 -14.37 -1.07
C PHE A 84 1.14 -14.28 -2.60
N THR A 85 1.77 -13.27 -3.20
CA THR A 85 1.77 -13.13 -4.67
C THR A 85 2.88 -13.95 -5.34
N LYS A 86 3.81 -14.50 -4.56
CA LYS A 86 4.91 -15.31 -5.10
C LYS A 86 4.37 -16.64 -5.66
N PRO A 87 4.66 -17.01 -6.92
CA PRO A 87 4.08 -18.20 -7.57
C PRO A 87 4.33 -19.52 -6.85
N LEU A 88 5.45 -19.64 -6.14
CA LEU A 88 5.88 -20.82 -5.40
C LEU A 88 5.28 -20.90 -3.98
N ASN A 89 4.68 -19.82 -3.50
CA ASN A 89 4.16 -19.73 -2.14
C ASN A 89 2.68 -20.14 -2.12
N GLY A 90 2.41 -21.34 -1.59
CA GLY A 90 1.06 -21.77 -1.23
C GLY A 90 0.42 -22.78 -2.19
N ALA A 91 -0.40 -23.65 -1.59
CA ALA A 91 -1.27 -24.56 -2.32
C ALA A 91 -2.42 -23.76 -2.98
N TYR A 92 -2.96 -24.27 -4.09
CA TYR A 92 -4.09 -23.66 -4.81
C TYR A 92 -5.25 -23.29 -3.87
N GLU A 93 -5.55 -24.15 -2.89
CA GLU A 93 -6.60 -23.97 -1.88
C GLU A 93 -6.45 -22.71 -1.03
N THR A 94 -5.21 -22.28 -0.75
CA THR A 94 -4.96 -21.07 0.07
C THR A 94 -5.06 -19.77 -0.71
N ARG A 95 -5.01 -19.84 -2.06
CA ARG A 95 -4.99 -18.64 -2.92
C ARG A 95 -6.28 -17.83 -2.86
N ARG A 96 -7.41 -18.48 -2.58
CA ARG A 96 -8.71 -17.81 -2.47
C ARG A 96 -8.75 -16.77 -1.34
N HIS A 97 -7.97 -16.94 -0.28
CA HIS A 97 -7.91 -16.00 0.83
C HIS A 97 -6.99 -14.80 0.57
N PHE A 98 -6.15 -14.87 -0.47
CA PHE A 98 -5.17 -13.82 -0.76
C PHE A 98 -5.83 -12.53 -1.23
N ALA A 99 -6.91 -12.62 -2.00
CA ALA A 99 -7.69 -11.45 -2.40
C ALA A 99 -8.18 -10.67 -1.17
N THR A 100 -8.72 -11.36 -0.16
CA THR A 100 -9.15 -10.74 1.11
C THR A 100 -8.00 -10.09 1.86
N VAL A 101 -6.85 -10.76 1.95
CA VAL A 101 -5.64 -10.20 2.57
C VAL A 101 -5.19 -8.92 1.86
N ILE A 102 -5.14 -8.94 0.54
CA ILE A 102 -4.76 -7.77 -0.25
C ILE A 102 -5.74 -6.63 -0.05
N MET A 103 -7.04 -6.93 0.00
CA MET A 103 -8.07 -5.91 0.19
C MET A 103 -7.95 -5.19 1.52
N PHE A 104 -7.83 -5.93 2.64
CA PHE A 104 -7.86 -5.33 3.98
C PHE A 104 -6.50 -4.81 4.45
N TYR A 105 -5.40 -5.40 3.99
CA TYR A 105 -4.06 -5.07 4.48
C TYR A 105 -3.21 -4.32 3.46
N CYS A 106 -3.27 -4.68 2.17
CA CYS A 106 -2.40 -4.05 1.16
C CYS A 106 -2.89 -2.69 0.75
N PHE A 107 -4.17 -2.51 0.37
CA PHE A 107 -4.61 -1.25 -0.23
C PHE A 107 -4.49 -0.02 0.68
N PRO A 108 -4.84 -0.08 1.98
CA PRO A 108 -4.62 1.04 2.88
C PRO A 108 -3.13 1.41 2.96
N ALA A 109 -2.26 0.41 3.15
CA ALA A 109 -0.83 0.62 3.27
C ALA A 109 -0.18 1.12 1.97
N ALA A 110 -0.56 0.52 0.82
CA ALA A 110 -0.08 0.87 -0.50
C ALA A 110 -0.51 2.28 -0.92
N GLY A 111 -1.77 2.66 -0.66
CA GLY A 111 -2.25 4.00 -0.98
C GLY A 111 -1.52 5.09 -0.18
N VAL A 112 -1.31 4.89 1.13
CA VAL A 112 -0.51 5.81 1.94
C VAL A 112 0.90 5.95 1.39
N LEU A 113 1.57 4.83 1.13
CA LEU A 113 2.93 4.82 0.58
C LEU A 113 3.00 5.50 -0.79
N ALA A 114 2.05 5.23 -1.68
CA ALA A 114 1.99 5.82 -3.01
C ALA A 114 1.78 7.33 -2.96
N LEU A 115 0.80 7.79 -2.17
CA LEU A 115 0.47 9.21 -2.08
C LEU A 115 1.58 10.02 -1.38
N GLU A 116 2.20 9.48 -0.33
CA GLU A 116 3.34 10.14 0.33
C GLU A 116 4.60 10.11 -0.56
N LEU A 117 4.81 9.04 -1.34
CA LEU A 117 5.87 8.99 -2.35
C LEU A 117 5.66 10.03 -3.47
N ARG A 118 4.42 10.18 -3.93
CA ARG A 118 4.03 11.20 -4.93
C ARG A 118 4.29 12.59 -4.38
N LYS A 119 3.78 12.89 -3.19
CA LYS A 119 3.97 14.16 -2.49
C LYS A 119 5.45 14.48 -2.33
N SER A 120 6.24 13.53 -1.82
CA SER A 120 7.69 13.65 -1.68
C SER A 120 8.38 14.00 -3.01
N THR A 121 7.93 13.41 -4.12
CA THR A 121 8.49 13.65 -5.45
C THR A 121 8.15 15.05 -5.97
N ILE A 122 6.89 15.46 -5.88
CA ILE A 122 6.40 16.72 -6.42
C ILE A 122 6.89 17.92 -5.59
N GLU A 123 6.86 17.80 -4.27
CA GLU A 123 7.26 18.87 -3.35
C GLU A 123 8.78 18.92 -3.14
N GLY A 124 9.53 17.91 -3.59
CA GLY A 124 10.97 17.80 -3.37
C GLY A 124 11.37 17.56 -1.92
N VAL A 125 10.43 17.10 -1.09
CA VAL A 125 10.67 16.77 0.33
C VAL A 125 11.03 15.29 0.42
N PRO A 126 12.17 14.91 1.02
CA PRO A 126 12.54 13.50 1.13
C PRO A 126 11.56 12.73 2.02
N LEU A 127 11.34 11.44 1.70
CA LEU A 127 10.68 10.52 2.61
C LEU A 127 11.47 10.39 3.92
N PRO A 128 10.82 10.06 5.06
CA PRO A 128 11.52 9.80 6.30
C PRO A 128 12.56 8.69 6.17
N ASP A 129 13.65 8.78 6.93
CA ASP A 129 14.78 7.82 6.89
C ASP A 129 14.39 6.37 7.24
N THR A 130 13.19 6.17 7.80
CA THR A 130 12.63 4.84 8.09
C THR A 130 12.21 4.09 6.83
N VAL A 131 12.03 4.76 5.68
CA VAL A 131 11.51 4.17 4.45
C VAL A 131 12.32 4.63 3.24
N PHE A 132 12.86 3.66 2.49
CA PHE A 132 13.58 3.94 1.26
C PHE A 132 12.64 4.04 0.06
N ARG A 133 12.77 5.13 -0.71
CA ARG A 133 12.03 5.37 -1.97
C ARG A 133 12.02 4.16 -2.90
N ALA A 134 13.19 3.54 -3.09
CA ALA A 134 13.35 2.39 -3.98
C ALA A 134 12.53 1.17 -3.52
N ASP A 135 12.41 0.95 -2.21
CA ASP A 135 11.64 -0.16 -1.66
C ASP A 135 10.15 0.09 -1.83
N VAL A 136 9.68 1.33 -1.65
CA VAL A 136 8.30 1.70 -1.92
C VAL A 136 7.94 1.45 -3.38
N ILE A 137 8.73 2.00 -4.31
CA ILE A 137 8.52 1.82 -5.76
C ILE A 137 8.47 0.33 -6.11
N ARG A 138 9.46 -0.46 -5.66
CA ARG A 138 9.53 -1.89 -5.98
C ARG A 138 8.32 -2.65 -5.47
N ASN A 139 7.93 -2.46 -4.21
CA ASN A 139 6.79 -3.18 -3.63
C ASN A 139 5.47 -2.76 -4.28
N LEU A 140 5.28 -1.46 -4.58
CA LEU A 140 4.10 -1.00 -5.31
C LEU A 140 4.04 -1.60 -6.73
N SER A 141 5.17 -1.65 -7.46
CA SER A 141 5.21 -2.28 -8.79
C SER A 141 4.89 -3.77 -8.75
N VAL A 142 5.37 -4.49 -7.73
CA VAL A 142 5.02 -5.92 -7.56
C VAL A 142 3.53 -6.06 -7.26
N LEU A 143 2.97 -5.20 -6.40
CA LEU A 143 1.53 -5.21 -6.11
C LEU A 143 0.73 -4.99 -7.39
N THR A 144 1.00 -3.92 -8.13
CA THR A 144 0.20 -3.57 -9.31
C THR A 144 0.19 -4.67 -10.37
N SER A 145 1.35 -5.27 -10.63
CA SER A 145 1.48 -6.43 -11.52
C SER A 145 0.78 -7.68 -10.97
N SER A 146 0.72 -7.84 -9.64
CA SER A 146 0.10 -9.02 -9.03
C SER A 146 -1.42 -8.96 -9.02
N LEU A 147 -2.00 -7.76 -8.98
CA LEU A 147 -3.45 -7.58 -8.87
C LEU A 147 -4.22 -8.07 -10.10
N GLU A 148 -3.59 -8.07 -11.28
CA GLU A 148 -4.20 -8.51 -12.55
C GLU A 148 -4.68 -9.97 -12.51
N TRP A 149 -3.95 -10.85 -11.83
CA TRP A 149 -4.29 -12.27 -11.75
C TRP A 149 -4.90 -12.66 -10.40
N LEU A 150 -4.75 -11.84 -9.37
CA LEU A 150 -5.27 -12.13 -8.04
C LEU A 150 -6.77 -11.79 -7.90
N ILE A 151 -7.25 -10.80 -8.64
CA ILE A 151 -8.61 -10.27 -8.51
C ILE A 151 -9.40 -10.59 -9.77
N LEU A 152 -10.27 -11.60 -9.66
CA LEU A 152 -10.92 -12.17 -10.82
C LEU A 152 -12.19 -11.41 -11.19
N PRO A 153 -12.54 -11.34 -12.49
CA PRO A 153 -13.86 -10.85 -12.93
C PRO A 153 -14.96 -11.71 -12.30
N GLY A 154 -15.72 -11.14 -11.36
CA GLY A 154 -16.75 -11.84 -10.58
C GLY A 154 -16.60 -11.69 -9.07
N ASP A 155 -15.44 -11.24 -8.58
CA ASP A 155 -15.29 -10.87 -7.17
C ASP A 155 -16.12 -9.62 -6.86
N GLY A 156 -16.85 -9.61 -5.74
CA GLY A 156 -17.75 -8.49 -5.37
C GLY A 156 -17.04 -7.13 -5.26
N ASN A 157 -15.73 -7.15 -5.08
CA ASN A 157 -14.86 -5.96 -4.96
C ASN A 157 -13.97 -5.73 -6.18
N HIS A 158 -14.17 -6.49 -7.29
CA HIS A 158 -13.33 -6.40 -8.48
C HIS A 158 -13.22 -4.98 -9.03
N LYS A 159 -14.35 -4.23 -9.06
CA LYS A 159 -14.39 -2.84 -9.53
C LYS A 159 -13.51 -1.92 -8.68
N LEU A 160 -13.70 -1.92 -7.35
CA LEU A 160 -12.93 -1.10 -6.42
C LEU A 160 -11.43 -1.40 -6.51
N CYS A 161 -11.09 -2.69 -6.53
CA CYS A 161 -9.69 -3.08 -6.61
C CYS A 161 -9.05 -2.71 -7.95
N THR A 162 -9.82 -2.74 -9.04
CA THR A 162 -9.37 -2.29 -10.36
C THR A 162 -9.07 -0.78 -10.35
N GLU A 163 -9.94 0.03 -9.77
CA GLU A 163 -9.72 1.48 -9.66
C GLU A 163 -8.52 1.81 -8.74
N LEU A 164 -8.38 1.10 -7.62
CA LEU A 164 -7.21 1.22 -6.75
C LEU A 164 -5.92 0.81 -7.46
N ASN A 165 -5.95 -0.28 -8.25
CA ASN A 165 -4.77 -0.68 -9.02
C ASN A 165 -4.36 0.37 -10.05
N LYS A 166 -5.34 0.93 -10.79
CA LYS A 166 -5.10 2.03 -11.74
C LYS A 166 -4.48 3.24 -11.05
N MET A 167 -5.02 3.62 -9.88
CA MET A 167 -4.48 4.71 -9.09
C MET A 167 -3.00 4.47 -8.74
N LEU A 168 -2.67 3.29 -8.21
CA LEU A 168 -1.29 2.94 -7.86
C LEU A 168 -0.35 2.95 -9.06
N ALA A 169 -0.79 2.41 -10.20
CA ALA A 169 -0.01 2.41 -11.44
C ALA A 169 0.27 3.83 -11.93
N LEU A 170 -0.71 4.72 -11.89
CA LEU A 170 -0.55 6.10 -12.36
C LEU A 170 0.31 6.94 -11.41
N VAL A 171 0.20 6.71 -10.10
CA VAL A 171 1.12 7.32 -9.14
C VAL A 171 2.56 6.86 -9.42
N LEU A 172 2.78 5.58 -9.71
CA LEU A 172 4.10 5.08 -10.09
C LEU A 172 4.60 5.74 -11.38
N ASP A 173 3.77 5.82 -12.41
CA ASP A 173 4.12 6.46 -13.68
C ASP A 173 4.48 7.94 -13.49
N GLU A 174 3.70 8.68 -12.71
CA GLU A 174 3.97 10.08 -12.41
C GLU A 174 5.29 10.24 -11.65
N VAL A 175 5.51 9.42 -10.62
CA VAL A 175 6.73 9.46 -9.80
C VAL A 175 7.99 9.10 -10.60
N LEU A 176 7.89 8.15 -11.51
CA LEU A 176 9.02 7.66 -12.31
C LEU A 176 9.35 8.60 -13.49
N ASN A 177 8.34 9.24 -14.08
CA ASN A 177 8.51 10.16 -15.21
C ASN A 177 8.59 11.63 -14.77
N TYR A 178 8.64 11.91 -13.46
CA TYR A 178 8.71 13.27 -12.95
C TYR A 178 10.02 13.96 -13.33
N GLU A 179 9.91 15.06 -14.06
CA GLU A 179 11.01 15.99 -14.31
C GLU A 179 10.79 17.27 -13.49
N PRO A 180 11.71 17.62 -12.57
CA PRO A 180 11.57 18.86 -11.80
C PRO A 180 11.60 20.06 -12.74
N PRO A 181 10.81 21.12 -12.47
CA PRO A 181 10.88 22.34 -13.26
C PRO A 181 12.33 22.83 -13.30
N THR A 182 12.89 22.98 -14.50
CA THR A 182 14.24 23.51 -14.65
C THR A 182 14.27 24.89 -14.02
N THR A 183 15.04 25.03 -12.93
CA THR A 183 15.28 26.33 -12.32
C THR A 183 16.10 27.13 -13.31
N GLY A 184 15.41 27.97 -14.08
CA GLY A 184 15.99 28.85 -15.09
C GLY A 184 17.06 29.74 -14.45
N SER A 185 18.31 29.34 -14.59
CA SER A 185 19.44 30.25 -14.52
C SER A 185 19.36 31.10 -15.80
N ASN A 186 18.71 32.26 -15.71
CA ASN A 186 18.61 33.22 -16.81
C ASN A 186 19.98 33.49 -17.43
N LEU A 187 20.11 33.27 -18.74
CA LEU A 187 20.97 34.04 -19.64
C LEU A 187 20.52 33.85 -21.11
N GLY A 188 19.52 34.65 -21.50
CA GLY A 188 19.36 35.16 -22.86
C GLY A 188 18.72 34.28 -23.93
N SER A 189 17.95 34.95 -24.78
CA SER A 189 17.47 34.53 -26.11
C SER A 189 16.19 33.70 -26.18
N GLU A 190 15.16 34.42 -26.62
CA GLU A 190 13.90 34.05 -27.28
C GLU A 190 13.79 32.65 -27.94
N VAL A 191 12.52 32.23 -27.99
CA VAL A 191 11.84 31.31 -28.94
C VAL A 191 11.55 29.90 -28.42
N GLY A 192 10.25 29.66 -28.16
CA GLY A 192 9.64 28.33 -28.18
C GLY A 192 8.76 28.04 -26.97
N ASN A 193 7.53 28.57 -26.94
CA ASN A 193 6.48 28.09 -26.03
C ASN A 193 6.18 26.62 -26.36
N ILE A 194 6.85 25.70 -25.67
CA ILE A 194 6.37 24.33 -25.51
C ILE A 194 5.64 24.36 -24.17
N ALA A 195 4.32 24.50 -24.23
CA ALA A 195 3.48 24.35 -23.06
C ALA A 195 3.75 22.96 -22.45
N PRO A 196 3.89 22.83 -21.12
CA PRO A 196 3.93 21.51 -20.51
C PRO A 196 2.62 20.81 -20.86
N VAL A 197 2.71 19.62 -21.44
CA VAL A 197 1.55 18.74 -21.64
C VAL A 197 1.14 18.25 -20.27
N THR A 198 0.41 19.09 -19.53
CA THR A 198 -0.41 18.65 -18.40
C THR A 198 -1.69 18.10 -18.99
N GLY A 199 -1.66 16.84 -19.43
CA GLY A 199 -2.90 16.08 -19.58
C GLY A 199 -3.67 16.10 -18.25
N PRO A 200 -5.00 15.89 -18.25
CA PRO A 200 -5.76 15.77 -17.02
C PRO A 200 -5.10 14.70 -16.14
N GLY A 201 -4.76 15.05 -14.89
CA GLY A 201 -4.18 14.09 -13.95
C GLY A 201 -5.20 12.99 -13.66
N PHE A 202 -4.76 11.80 -13.24
CA PHE A 202 -5.68 10.70 -12.91
C PHE A 202 -6.84 11.12 -11.98
N PHE A 203 -6.54 11.98 -11.02
CA PHE A 203 -7.51 12.55 -10.09
C PHE A 203 -8.57 13.45 -10.74
N ASP A 204 -8.31 13.91 -11.98
CA ASP A 204 -9.22 14.68 -12.83
C ASP A 204 -9.97 13.80 -13.84
N ILE A 205 -9.66 12.49 -13.93
CA ILE A 205 -10.33 11.54 -14.82
C ILE A 205 -11.63 11.08 -14.16
N PRO A 206 -12.78 11.07 -14.89
CA PRO A 206 -14.00 10.49 -14.38
C PRO A 206 -13.78 9.02 -14.00
N MET A 207 -13.99 8.69 -12.73
CA MET A 207 -14.00 7.30 -12.24
C MET A 207 -15.08 6.48 -12.97
N LEU A 208 -14.99 5.16 -12.87
CA LEU A 208 -16.05 4.27 -13.34
C LEU A 208 -17.41 4.68 -12.74
N ASP A 209 -18.46 4.66 -13.56
CA ASP A 209 -19.79 5.22 -13.26
C ASP A 209 -20.29 4.86 -11.84
N GLY A 210 -20.49 5.89 -11.00
CA GLY A 210 -20.99 5.78 -9.63
C GLY A 210 -19.97 5.78 -8.48
N MET A 211 -18.65 5.91 -8.73
CA MET A 211 -17.63 6.02 -7.67
C MET A 211 -17.17 7.47 -7.44
N GLU A 212 -17.09 7.90 -6.18
CA GLU A 212 -16.48 9.18 -5.82
C GLU A 212 -14.99 9.25 -6.21
N PRO A 213 -14.45 10.42 -6.57
CA PRO A 213 -13.04 10.56 -6.93
C PRO A 213 -12.12 10.15 -5.78
N ILE A 214 -11.08 9.38 -6.08
CA ILE A 214 -10.08 8.96 -5.10
C ILE A 214 -9.33 10.20 -4.59
N PRO A 215 -9.20 10.42 -3.27
CA PRO A 215 -8.47 11.57 -2.75
C PRO A 215 -6.95 11.49 -3.00
N THR A 216 -6.31 12.65 -3.13
CA THR A 216 -4.85 12.79 -3.34
C THR A 216 -4.03 12.82 -2.04
N GLN A 217 -4.68 13.12 -0.90
CA GLN A 217 -4.04 13.15 0.40
C GLN A 217 -4.18 11.80 1.09
N ALA A 218 -3.14 11.34 1.77
CA ALA A 218 -3.10 9.99 2.35
C ALA A 218 -4.21 9.74 3.38
N GLU A 219 -4.49 10.69 4.29
CA GLU A 219 -5.55 10.52 5.31
C GLU A 219 -6.96 10.58 4.71
N ASP A 220 -7.17 11.47 3.73
CA ASP A 220 -8.45 11.56 3.02
C ASP A 220 -8.71 10.28 2.23
N PHE A 221 -7.67 9.74 1.57
CA PHE A 221 -7.73 8.45 0.89
C PHE A 221 -8.14 7.32 1.83
N LEU A 222 -7.54 7.26 3.03
CA LEU A 222 -7.91 6.22 3.99
C LEU A 222 -9.34 6.37 4.49
N THR A 223 -9.81 7.60 4.70
CA THR A 223 -11.20 7.87 5.12
C THR A 223 -12.19 7.51 4.02
N TRP A 224 -11.86 7.83 2.76
CA TRP A 224 -12.60 7.41 1.59
C TRP A 224 -12.63 5.89 1.47
N LEU A 225 -11.50 5.22 1.68
CA LEU A 225 -11.39 3.76 1.59
C LEU A 225 -12.18 3.03 2.69
N ASP A 226 -12.27 3.61 3.90
CA ASP A 226 -13.12 3.10 4.97
C ASP A 226 -14.62 3.17 4.59
N GLY A 227 -15.02 4.23 3.88
CA GLY A 227 -16.39 4.48 3.42
C GLY A 227 -16.76 3.82 2.09
N ALA A 228 -15.77 3.44 1.28
CA ALA A 228 -15.93 2.71 0.03
C ALA A 228 -16.50 1.32 0.35
N ALA A 229 -17.83 1.21 0.33
CA ALA A 229 -18.58 0.06 0.81
C ALA A 229 -18.02 -1.27 0.25
N TRP A 230 -17.33 -2.01 1.12
CA TRP A 230 -16.89 -3.39 0.91
C TRP A 230 -18.06 -4.41 0.89
N ASN A 231 -19.30 -3.90 0.95
CA ASN A 231 -20.53 -4.62 1.26
C ASN A 231 -21.38 -4.99 0.02
N ASN A 232 -20.75 -5.44 -1.07
CA ASN A 232 -21.49 -6.21 -2.08
C ASN A 232 -21.71 -7.68 -1.64
N THR A 233 -21.76 -7.96 -0.33
CA THR A 233 -22.11 -9.26 0.24
C THR A 233 -23.56 -9.36 0.72
N GLN A 234 -24.42 -8.37 0.44
CA GLN A 234 -25.81 -8.40 0.93
C GLN A 234 -26.81 -9.26 0.13
N ASP A 235 -26.45 -9.88 -0.99
CA ASP A 235 -27.39 -10.72 -1.76
C ASP A 235 -27.07 -12.22 -1.70
N LEU A 236 -26.80 -12.76 -0.50
CA LEU A 236 -26.84 -14.21 -0.27
C LEU A 236 -27.51 -14.53 1.08
N PHE A 237 -28.82 -14.28 1.15
CA PHE A 237 -29.77 -15.08 1.90
C PHE A 237 -31.02 -15.31 1.07
#